data_AF-A0A970VE98-F1
#
_entry.id   AF-A0A970VE98-F1
#
_cell.length_a   1.000
_cell.length_b   1.000
_cell.length_c   1.000
_cell.angle_alpha   90.00
_cell.angle_beta   90.00
_cell.angle_gamma   90.00
#
_symmetry.space_group_name_H-M   'P 1'
#
loop_
_entity.id
_entity.type
_entity.pdbx_description
1 polymer ?
#
loop_
_entity_poly.entity_id
_entity_poly.type
_entity_poly.pdbx_seq_one_letter_code
_entity_poly.pdbx_strand_id
1 'polypeptide(L)'
;MINELREYLSGLNAEWHLCGGFAIDAYLGKRTRKHKDIDITVSFNDMQECIRYLQSKGWEIDAPVGNQRLVPVEFVQQNPELYFDNIWCYKKEQVL
;
A
#
# COMPACT_ATOMS: atom_id res chain seq x y z
N MET A 1 -3.63 8.05 11.26
CA MET A 1 -2.71 7.45 10.27
C MET A 1 -1.91 6.28 10.84
N ILE A 2 -0.70 6.42 11.42
CA ILE A 2 0.09 5.23 11.82
C ILE A 2 -0.58 4.36 12.91
N ASN A 3 -1.32 4.97 13.83
CA ASN A 3 -2.05 4.24 14.87
C ASN A 3 -3.19 3.37 14.32
N GLU A 4 -3.75 3.74 13.17
CA GLU A 4 -4.81 2.97 12.48
C GLU A 4 -4.25 1.85 11.61
N LEU A 5 -2.92 1.82 11.37
CA LEU A 5 -2.30 0.82 10.48
C LEU A 5 -2.64 -0.61 10.91
N ARG A 6 -2.62 -0.86 12.23
CA ARG A 6 -3.00 -2.16 12.80
C ARG A 6 -4.44 -2.52 12.47
N GLU A 7 -5.36 -1.57 12.51
CA GLU A 7 -6.77 -1.81 12.19
C GLU A 7 -6.92 -2.20 10.71
N TYR A 8 -6.25 -1.46 9.81
CA TYR A 8 -6.28 -1.72 8.38
C TYR A 8 -5.69 -3.08 8.01
N LEU A 9 -4.59 -3.51 8.66
CA LEU A 9 -3.85 -4.72 8.31
C LEU A 9 -4.14 -5.95 9.19
N SER A 10 -4.98 -5.81 10.22
CA SER A 10 -5.23 -6.88 11.22
C SER A 10 -5.69 -8.22 10.64
N GLY A 11 -6.35 -8.23 9.47
CA GLY A 11 -6.81 -9.43 8.79
C GLY A 11 -5.99 -9.84 7.57
N LEU A 12 -4.88 -9.16 7.27
CA LEU A 12 -4.03 -9.48 6.12
C LEU A 12 -3.31 -10.81 6.39
N ASN A 13 -3.51 -11.79 5.51
CA ASN A 13 -2.85 -13.10 5.60
C ASN A 13 -1.48 -13.07 4.89
N ALA A 14 -0.62 -12.13 5.28
CA ALA A 14 0.73 -11.99 4.77
C ALA A 14 1.63 -11.35 5.84
N GLU A 15 2.90 -11.74 5.86
CA GLU A 15 3.90 -11.03 6.67
C GLU A 15 4.17 -9.67 6.05
N TRP A 16 4.16 -8.63 6.90
CA TRP A 16 4.41 -7.26 6.47
C TRP A 16 5.34 -6.55 7.44
N HIS A 17 6.11 -5.61 6.91
CA HIS A 17 7.03 -4.79 7.68
C HIS A 17 6.78 -3.31 7.43
N LEU A 18 6.93 -2.49 8.47
CA LEU A 18 6.88 -1.04 8.36
C LEU A 18 8.11 -0.53 7.61
N CYS A 19 7.89 0.34 6.64
CA CYS A 19 8.93 0.92 5.79
C CYS A 19 8.89 2.45 5.77
N GLY A 20 9.76 3.05 4.96
CA GLY A 20 9.74 4.48 4.65
C GLY A 20 9.92 5.38 5.87
N GLY A 21 9.20 6.51 5.87
CA GLY A 21 9.38 7.55 6.89
C GLY A 21 9.03 7.11 8.31
N PHE A 22 8.00 6.29 8.47
CA PHE A 22 7.58 5.81 9.79
C PHE A 22 8.53 4.75 10.37
N ALA A 23 9.18 3.93 9.53
CA ALA A 23 10.20 2.99 10.01
C ALA A 23 11.39 3.72 10.65
N ILE A 24 11.82 4.85 10.06
CA ILE A 24 12.89 5.69 10.62
C ILE A 24 12.46 6.28 11.97
N ASP A 25 11.25 6.83 12.05
CA ASP A 25 10.72 7.39 13.31
C ASP A 25 10.60 6.32 14.41
N ALA A 26 10.18 5.10 14.04
CA ALA A 26 10.11 3.96 14.95
C ALA A 26 11.49 3.55 15.47
N TYR A 27 12.49 3.46 14.59
CA TYR A 27 13.87 3.16 14.98
C TYR A 27 14.47 4.23 15.92
N LEU A 28 14.19 5.51 15.66
CA LEU A 28 14.67 6.63 16.49
C LEU A 28 13.88 6.81 17.79
N GLY A 29 12.75 6.12 17.96
CA GLY A 29 11.86 6.29 19.11
C GLY A 29 11.19 7.68 19.19
N LYS A 30 11.18 8.45 18.09
CA LYS A 30 10.57 9.78 18.03
C LYS A 30 10.09 10.12 16.64
N ARG A 31 9.03 10.92 16.58
CA ARG A 31 8.54 11.48 15.32
C ARG A 31 9.46 12.61 14.84
N THR A 32 10.03 12.50 13.65
CA THR A 32 10.97 13.50 13.12
C THR A 32 10.31 14.54 12.21
N ARG A 33 9.17 14.20 11.58
CA ARG A 33 8.40 15.09 10.70
C ARG A 33 6.93 14.69 10.59
N LYS A 34 6.16 15.47 9.82
CA LYS A 34 4.84 15.03 9.34
C LYS A 34 5.03 14.08 8.14
N HIS A 35 4.36 12.93 8.19
CA HIS A 35 4.26 11.98 7.08
C HIS A 35 2.89 12.14 6.41
N LYS A 36 2.85 11.95 5.09
CA LYS A 36 1.61 12.08 4.28
C LYS A 36 0.98 10.72 3.97
N ASP A 37 1.75 9.66 4.15
CA ASP A 37 1.49 8.27 3.80
C ASP A 37 2.13 7.33 4.82
N ILE A 38 1.84 6.04 4.67
CA ILE A 38 2.50 4.94 5.39
C ILE A 38 3.00 3.96 4.33
N ASP A 39 4.27 3.61 4.41
CA ASP A 39 4.85 2.55 3.58
C ASP A 39 4.90 1.24 4.38
N ILE A 40 4.44 0.16 3.74
CA ILE A 40 4.70 -1.21 4.19
C ILE A 40 5.35 -2.00 3.07
N THR A 41 6.06 -3.06 3.41
CA THR A 41 6.50 -4.07 2.44
C THR A 41 5.94 -5.43 2.80
N VAL A 42 5.66 -6.23 1.78
CA VAL A 42 5.26 -7.64 1.84
C VAL A 42 6.16 -8.44 0.91
N SER A 43 6.18 -9.76 1.05
CA SER A 43 6.81 -10.62 0.04
C SER A 43 6.16 -10.39 -1.32
N PHE A 44 6.94 -10.40 -2.41
CA PHE A 44 6.39 -10.25 -3.77
C PHE A 44 5.34 -11.33 -4.07
N ASN A 45 5.53 -12.54 -3.53
CA ASN A 45 4.59 -13.65 -3.67
C ASN A 45 3.23 -13.37 -3.00
N ASP A 46 3.19 -12.48 -2.00
CA ASP A 46 2.00 -12.10 -1.26
C ASP A 46 1.33 -10.83 -1.80
N MET A 47 1.90 -10.20 -2.84
CA MET A 47 1.36 -8.96 -3.40
C MET A 47 -0.10 -9.11 -3.84
N GLN A 48 -0.45 -10.25 -4.45
CA GLN A 48 -1.82 -10.50 -4.88
C GLN A 48 -2.79 -10.68 -3.69
N GLU A 49 -2.33 -11.26 -2.58
CA GLU A 49 -3.11 -11.33 -1.33
C GLU A 49 -3.35 -9.95 -0.75
N CYS A 50 -2.31 -9.11 -0.72
CA CYS A 50 -2.41 -7.73 -0.27
C CYS A 50 -3.44 -6.93 -1.10
N ILE A 51 -3.38 -7.03 -2.43
CA ILE A 51 -4.32 -6.39 -3.36
C ILE A 51 -5.76 -6.81 -3.05
N ARG A 52 -6.03 -8.13 -3.04
CA ARG A 52 -7.39 -8.65 -2.78
C ARG A 52 -7.91 -8.24 -1.41
N TYR A 53 -7.07 -8.37 -0.38
CA TYR A 53 -7.45 -8.03 0.99
C TYR A 53 -7.84 -6.56 1.11
N LEU A 54 -6.99 -5.64 0.63
CA LEU A 54 -7.25 -4.20 0.71
C LEU A 54 -8.46 -3.78 -0.13
N GLN A 55 -8.64 -4.33 -1.34
CA GLN A 55 -9.86 -4.12 -2.14
C GLN A 55 -11.11 -4.57 -1.38
N SER A 56 -11.07 -5.73 -0.70
CA SER A 56 -12.20 -6.21 0.12
C SER A 56 -12.52 -5.30 1.32
N LYS A 57 -11.57 -4.46 1.74
CA LYS A 57 -11.73 -3.43 2.77
C LYS A 57 -12.12 -2.06 2.20
N GLY A 58 -12.44 -2.00 0.90
CA GLY A 58 -12.89 -0.78 0.22
C GLY A 58 -11.77 0.19 -0.14
N TRP A 59 -10.53 -0.29 -0.26
CA TRP A 59 -9.42 0.51 -0.79
C TRP A 59 -9.40 0.43 -2.32
N GLU A 60 -9.03 1.53 -2.94
CA GLU A 60 -8.62 1.57 -4.34
C GLU A 60 -7.12 1.41 -4.43
N ILE A 61 -6.67 0.80 -5.53
CA ILE A 61 -5.27 0.43 -5.71
C ILE A 61 -4.86 0.76 -7.13
N ASP A 62 -3.85 1.62 -7.24
CA ASP A 62 -3.14 1.87 -8.48
C ASP A 62 -1.78 1.18 -8.46
N ALA A 63 -1.28 0.80 -9.63
CA ALA A 63 0.10 0.38 -9.79
C ALA A 63 0.83 1.39 -10.69
N PRO A 64 2.10 1.70 -10.39
CA PRO A 64 2.92 2.47 -11.32
C PRO A 64 3.29 1.58 -12.50
N VAL A 65 3.07 2.11 -13.68
CA VAL A 65 3.60 1.59 -14.93
C VAL A 65 4.56 2.64 -15.50
N GLY A 66 5.50 2.22 -16.33
CA GLY A 66 6.57 3.08 -16.86
C GLY A 66 6.10 4.46 -17.34
N ASN A 67 7.01 5.44 -17.35
CA ASN A 67 6.70 6.87 -17.61
C ASN A 67 5.85 7.55 -16.52
N GLN A 68 6.04 7.19 -15.25
CA GLN A 68 5.42 7.86 -14.09
C GLN A 68 3.89 7.86 -14.13
N ARG A 69 3.27 6.84 -14.71
CA ARG A 69 1.81 6.72 -14.78
C ARG A 69 1.32 5.80 -13.69
N LEU A 70 0.35 6.25 -12.91
CA LEU A 70 -0.47 5.38 -12.08
C LEU A 70 -1.68 4.95 -12.89
N VAL A 71 -1.95 3.66 -12.88
CA VAL A 71 -3.14 3.06 -13.51
C VAL A 71 -3.78 2.11 -12.51
N PRO A 72 -5.10 1.87 -12.59
CA PRO A 72 -5.78 0.91 -11.73
C PRO A 72 -5.10 -0.45 -11.78
N VAL A 73 -4.96 -1.12 -10.63
CA VAL A 73 -4.25 -2.41 -10.55
C VAL A 73 -4.90 -3.47 -11.45
N GLU A 74 -6.21 -3.40 -11.67
CA GLU A 74 -6.97 -4.29 -12.55
C GLU A 74 -6.55 -4.13 -14.01
N PHE A 75 -6.18 -2.92 -14.43
CA PHE A 75 -5.65 -2.67 -15.77
C PHE A 75 -4.32 -3.42 -15.95
N VAL A 76 -3.42 -3.35 -14.96
CA VAL A 76 -2.12 -4.03 -15.04
C VAL A 76 -2.28 -5.56 -14.96
N GLN A 77 -3.22 -6.05 -14.16
CA GLN A 77 -3.55 -7.49 -14.10
C GLN A 77 -4.09 -8.05 -15.44
N GLN A 78 -4.68 -7.21 -16.29
CA GLN A 78 -5.15 -7.58 -17.63
C GLN A 78 -4.08 -7.43 -18.71
N ASN A 79 -2.97 -6.76 -18.41
CA ASN A 79 -1.89 -6.41 -19.35
C ASN A 79 -0.54 -6.90 -18.78
N PRO A 80 -0.26 -8.22 -18.83
CA PRO A 80 0.87 -8.84 -18.13
C PRO A 80 2.26 -8.40 -18.65
N GLU A 81 2.34 -7.73 -19.78
CA GLU A 81 3.55 -7.08 -20.28
C GLU A 81 3.94 -5.84 -19.47
N LEU A 82 3.01 -5.29 -18.68
CA LEU A 82 3.26 -4.17 -17.79
C LEU A 82 3.75 -4.70 -16.43
N TYR A 83 5.04 -4.46 -16.16
CA TYR A 83 5.65 -4.80 -14.89
C TYR A 83 5.34 -3.75 -13.81
N PHE A 84 5.08 -4.22 -12.59
CA PHE A 84 5.01 -3.43 -11.37
C PHE A 84 5.46 -4.27 -10.16
N ASP A 85 6.06 -3.62 -9.16
CA ASP A 85 6.52 -4.25 -7.91
C ASP A 85 6.12 -3.48 -6.64
N ASN A 86 5.31 -2.44 -6.82
CA ASN A 86 4.70 -1.66 -5.75
C ASN A 86 3.29 -1.23 -6.14
N ILE A 87 2.50 -0.85 -5.15
CA ILE A 87 1.11 -0.43 -5.32
C ILE A 87 0.82 0.79 -4.44
N TRP A 88 -0.04 1.67 -4.93
CA TRP A 88 -0.57 2.81 -4.20
C TRP A 88 -1.99 2.52 -3.76
N CYS A 89 -2.18 2.41 -2.45
CA CYS A 89 -3.48 2.13 -1.85
C CYS A 89 -4.08 3.42 -1.27
N TYR A 90 -5.30 3.76 -1.63
CA TYR A 90 -6.00 4.94 -1.12
C TYR A 90 -7.49 4.68 -0.93
N LYS A 91 -8.15 5.48 -0.10
CA LYS A 91 -9.61 5.53 -0.01
C LYS A 91 -10.06 6.80 -0.73
N LYS A 92 -11.05 6.70 -1.62
CA LYS A 92 -11.73 7.91 -2.10
C LYS A 92 -12.38 8.61 -0.91
N GLU A 93 -12.17 9.91 -0.80
CA GLU A 93 -12.97 10.73 0.11
C GLU A 93 -14.44 10.55 -0.30
N GLN A 94 -15.28 10.15 0.65
CA GLN A 94 -16.72 10.26 0.46
C GLN A 94 -17.03 11.75 0.37
N VAL A 95 -17.27 12.24 -0.84
CA VAL A 95 -17.89 13.54 -1.03
C VAL A 95 -19.33 13.39 -0.52
N LEU A 96 -19.56 13.87 0.71
CA LEU A 96 -20.90 14.03 1.29
C LEU A 96 -21.69 15.10 0.54
#